data_AF-A0A6P8CGJ0-F1
#
_entry.id   AF-A0A6P8CGJ0-F1
#
_cell.length_a   1.000
_cell.length_b   1.000
_cell.length_c   1.000
_cell.angle_alpha   90.00
_cell.angle_beta   90.00
_cell.angle_gamma   90.00
#
_symmetry.space_group_name_H-M   'P 1'
#
loop_
_entity.id
_entity.type
_entity.pdbx_description
1 polymer ?
#
loop_
_entity_poly.entity_id
_entity_poly.type
_entity_poly.pdbx_seq_one_letter_code
_entity_poly.pdbx_strand_id
1 'polypeptide(L)'
;MRALAAQLVSHLCKRRPGHLQNRNFSSANGKAIASKLLTEGTIFEFLPGDNLIQQSVSLLQVKDPLFKRMGASRLARFAVDDERRMKIVEMGGAQELVNMLANAKDDKTRKEALKALAALSCSEEAAGFLHRAGAVPLIRSTPDSLEEAEAEKYKSNLLKRFRELRYD
;
A
#
# COMPACT_ATOMS: atom_id res chain seq x y z
N MET A 1 -24.79 -28.96 -15.98
CA MET A 1 -25.37 -27.85 -15.19
C MET A 1 -24.37 -27.45 -14.12
N ARG A 2 -23.96 -26.19 -14.12
CA ARG A 2 -22.90 -25.61 -13.29
C ARG A 2 -23.48 -25.19 -11.93
N ALA A 3 -22.82 -25.52 -10.83
CA ALA A 3 -22.98 -24.85 -9.53
C ALA A 3 -21.66 -25.00 -8.74
N LEU A 4 -20.76 -24.03 -8.87
CA LEU A 4 -20.46 -22.99 -7.87
C LEU A 4 -19.61 -23.49 -6.69
N ALA A 5 -18.29 -23.58 -6.94
CA ALA A 5 -17.27 -23.61 -5.89
C ALA A 5 -16.99 -22.16 -5.47
N ALA A 6 -17.56 -21.73 -4.35
CA ALA A 6 -17.35 -20.40 -3.78
C ALA A 6 -16.81 -20.52 -2.35
N GLN A 7 -15.57 -20.95 -2.18
CA GLN A 7 -14.86 -20.86 -0.90
C GLN A 7 -13.36 -20.73 -1.15
N LEU A 8 -12.80 -19.51 -1.04
CA LEU A 8 -11.43 -19.20 -0.55
C LEU A 8 -10.97 -17.75 -0.83
N VAL A 9 -11.78 -16.73 -0.51
CA VAL A 9 -11.29 -15.33 -0.49
C VAL A 9 -11.84 -14.60 0.73
N SER A 10 -11.25 -14.80 1.92
CA SER A 10 -11.60 -13.96 3.09
C SER A 10 -10.58 -13.93 4.24
N HIS A 11 -9.28 -14.17 3.97
CA HIS A 11 -8.26 -14.15 5.04
C HIS A 11 -7.14 -13.12 4.92
N LEU A 12 -7.08 -12.31 3.85
CA LEU A 12 -6.00 -11.32 3.70
C LEU A 12 -6.41 -9.86 3.97
N CYS A 13 -7.69 -9.58 4.17
CA CYS A 13 -8.19 -8.20 4.37
C CYS A 13 -8.74 -7.90 5.77
N LYS A 14 -8.81 -8.87 6.69
CA LYS A 14 -9.30 -8.61 8.06
C LYS A 14 -8.17 -8.14 8.97
N ARG A 15 -8.01 -6.82 9.13
CA ARG A 15 -7.35 -6.26 10.32
C ARG A 15 -8.27 -6.47 11.53
N ARG A 16 -7.80 -7.19 12.56
CA ARG A 16 -8.49 -7.27 13.86
C ARG A 16 -8.41 -5.91 14.57
N PRO A 17 -9.45 -5.46 15.28
CA PRO A 17 -9.33 -4.33 16.20
C PRO A 17 -8.53 -4.80 17.43
N GLY A 18 -7.29 -4.30 17.57
CA GLY A 18 -6.43 -4.60 18.71
C GLY A 18 -6.81 -3.74 19.92
N HIS A 19 -7.16 -4.41 21.01
CA HIS A 19 -7.43 -3.85 22.33
C HIS A 19 -6.20 -3.10 22.89
N LEU A 20 -6.40 -1.85 23.31
CA LEU A 20 -5.41 -1.00 23.97
C LEU A 20 -5.00 -1.60 25.32
N GLN A 21 -3.75 -2.01 25.45
CA GLN A 21 -3.17 -2.30 26.76
C GLN A 21 -1.79 -1.67 26.89
N ASN A 22 -1.75 -0.68 27.78
CA ASN A 22 -0.62 0.13 28.19
C ASN A 22 0.52 -0.75 28.75
N ARG A 23 1.74 -0.61 28.22
CA ARG A 23 2.95 -1.17 28.86
C ARG A 23 4.12 -0.20 28.73
N ASN A 24 4.74 0.02 29.88
CA ASN A 24 5.74 1.03 30.19
C ASN A 24 7.07 0.83 29.44
N PHE A 25 7.75 1.95 29.24
CA PHE A 25 9.07 2.10 28.65
C PHE A 25 10.16 1.29 29.38
N SER A 26 11.06 0.68 28.61
CA SER A 26 12.48 0.59 28.98
C SER A 26 13.38 0.63 27.75
N SER A 27 14.55 1.18 27.98
CA SER A 27 15.55 1.75 27.08
C SER A 27 16.32 0.71 26.24
N ALA A 28 16.60 1.02 24.97
CA ALA A 28 17.92 0.86 24.33
C ALA A 28 17.90 1.20 22.81
N ASN A 29 18.88 2.02 22.41
CA ASN A 29 19.51 2.11 21.07
C ASN A 29 18.76 2.73 19.87
N GLY A 30 18.78 4.07 19.81
CA GLY A 30 19.52 4.87 18.81
C GLY A 30 19.28 4.77 17.28
N LYS A 31 18.60 3.75 16.73
CA LYS A 31 18.37 3.64 15.26
C LYS A 31 16.94 3.27 14.85
N ALA A 32 16.00 3.25 15.80
CA ALA A 32 14.58 2.93 15.55
C ALA A 32 13.61 4.12 15.69
N ILE A 33 14.13 5.35 15.84
CA ILE A 33 13.29 6.53 16.12
C ILE A 33 12.68 7.18 14.86
N ALA A 34 13.22 6.91 13.66
CA ALA A 34 12.61 7.44 12.43
C ALA A 34 11.32 6.69 12.01
N SER A 35 11.20 5.40 12.36
CA SER A 35 10.01 4.60 12.03
C SER A 35 8.92 4.68 13.09
N LYS A 36 9.26 5.00 14.35
CA LYS A 36 8.30 5.03 15.46
C LYS A 36 7.63 6.39 15.67
N LEU A 37 8.28 7.48 15.28
CA LEU A 37 7.71 8.84 15.35
C LEU A 37 6.66 9.13 14.26
N LEU A 38 6.51 8.26 13.27
CA LEU A 38 5.45 8.39 12.25
C LEU A 38 4.16 7.64 12.62
N THR A 39 4.16 6.88 13.71
CA THR A 39 3.09 5.93 14.02
C THR A 39 2.26 6.28 15.24
N GLU A 40 2.76 7.13 16.15
CA GLU A 40 2.06 7.46 17.38
C GLU A 40 1.95 8.98 17.56
N GLY A 41 0.80 9.48 17.09
CA GLY A 41 0.10 10.63 17.65
C GLY A 41 0.72 12.01 17.46
N THR A 42 0.31 12.74 16.42
CA THR A 42 -0.14 14.14 16.57
C THR A 42 -0.85 14.63 15.29
N ILE A 43 -2.09 15.09 15.44
CA ILE A 43 -2.81 16.00 14.51
C ILE A 43 -3.14 15.41 13.11
N PHE A 44 -3.80 14.26 13.03
CA PHE A 44 -4.39 13.79 11.74
C PHE A 44 -5.91 13.60 11.79
N GLU A 45 -6.55 14.00 12.89
CA GLU A 45 -7.95 13.65 13.19
C GLU A 45 -8.92 14.86 13.12
N PHE A 46 -8.53 15.96 12.46
CA PHE A 46 -9.39 17.14 12.34
C PHE A 46 -9.42 17.80 10.95
N LEU A 47 -8.84 17.16 9.93
CA LEU A 47 -8.97 17.59 8.53
C LEU A 47 -9.86 16.57 7.80
N PRO A 48 -10.77 17.01 6.91
CA PRO A 48 -11.56 16.08 6.11
C PRO A 48 -10.60 15.09 5.43
N GLY A 49 -10.84 13.78 5.60
CA GLY A 49 -9.88 12.72 5.23
C GLY A 49 -9.40 12.80 3.78
N ASP A 50 -10.21 13.38 2.91
CA ASP A 50 -9.89 13.69 1.52
C ASP A 50 -8.64 14.57 1.37
N ASN A 51 -8.48 15.59 2.20
CA ASN A 51 -7.31 16.46 2.19
C ASN A 51 -6.02 15.68 2.49
N LEU A 52 -6.12 14.67 3.36
CA LEU A 52 -4.98 13.86 3.78
C LEU A 52 -4.57 12.83 2.72
N ILE A 53 -5.54 12.28 1.98
CA ILE A 53 -5.26 11.43 0.82
C ILE A 53 -4.56 12.25 -0.25
N GLN A 54 -5.08 13.43 -0.60
CA GLN A 54 -4.48 14.29 -1.62
C GLN A 54 -3.04 14.68 -1.24
N GLN A 55 -2.82 15.12 0.01
CA GLN A 55 -1.46 15.40 0.51
C GLN A 55 -0.53 14.20 0.38
N SER A 56 -1.04 12.99 0.64
CA SER A 56 -0.25 11.76 0.53
C SER A 56 0.09 11.43 -0.93
N VAL A 57 -0.79 11.73 -1.88
CA VAL A 57 -0.49 11.65 -3.32
C VAL A 57 0.58 12.66 -3.71
N SER A 58 0.47 13.91 -3.26
CA SER A 58 1.49 14.95 -3.53
C SER A 58 2.89 14.55 -3.03
N LEU A 59 2.98 13.81 -1.93
CA LEU A 59 4.27 13.30 -1.43
C LEU A 59 4.95 12.30 -2.39
N LEU A 60 4.19 11.59 -3.24
CA LEU A 60 4.75 10.66 -4.24
C LEU A 60 5.49 11.39 -5.36
N GLN A 61 5.13 12.64 -5.62
CA GLN A 61 5.72 13.48 -6.67
C GLN A 61 7.01 14.18 -6.22
N VAL A 62 7.29 14.21 -4.91
CA VAL A 62 8.51 14.80 -4.35
C VAL A 62 9.74 13.99 -4.79
N LYS A 63 10.86 14.66 -5.08
CA LYS A 63 12.09 13.98 -5.56
C LYS A 63 12.69 13.01 -4.54
N ASP A 64 12.62 13.35 -3.26
CA ASP A 64 13.24 12.58 -2.19
C ASP A 64 12.45 11.27 -1.90
N PRO A 65 13.12 10.09 -1.99
CA PRO A 65 12.50 8.79 -1.73
C PRO A 65 11.84 8.66 -0.35
N LEU A 66 12.32 9.39 0.67
CA LEU A 66 11.74 9.35 2.01
C LEU A 66 10.30 9.85 2.03
N PHE A 67 10.02 10.96 1.34
CA PHE A 67 8.66 11.48 1.23
C PHE A 67 7.77 10.58 0.38
N LYS A 68 8.30 9.98 -0.70
CA LYS A 68 7.55 9.00 -1.49
C LYS A 68 7.13 7.80 -0.65
N ARG A 69 8.05 7.23 0.14
CA ARG A 69 7.77 6.13 1.07
C ARG A 69 6.71 6.53 2.10
N MET A 70 6.80 7.75 2.64
CA MET A 70 5.81 8.26 3.59
C MET A 70 4.43 8.38 2.95
N GLY A 71 4.34 8.94 1.75
CA GLY A 71 3.09 9.04 0.98
C GLY A 71 2.48 7.67 0.71
N ALA A 72 3.25 6.73 0.16
CA ALA A 72 2.78 5.38 -0.14
C ALA A 72 2.32 4.63 1.13
N SER A 73 3.08 4.75 2.23
CA SER A 73 2.71 4.15 3.52
C SER A 73 1.39 4.70 4.05
N ARG A 74 1.15 6.01 3.94
CA ARG A 74 -0.13 6.65 4.32
C ARG A 74 -1.28 6.18 3.45
N LEU A 75 -1.11 6.15 2.13
CA LEU A 75 -2.14 5.65 1.20
C LEU A 75 -2.51 4.20 1.50
N ALA A 76 -1.53 3.34 1.79
CA ALA A 76 -1.79 1.97 2.21
C ALA A 76 -2.60 1.88 3.51
N ARG A 77 -2.44 2.85 4.42
CA ARG A 77 -3.23 2.94 5.66
C ARG A 77 -4.64 3.49 5.45
N PHE A 78 -4.84 4.35 4.45
CA PHE A 78 -6.16 4.89 4.11
C PHE A 78 -7.02 3.92 3.29
N ALA A 79 -6.39 3.00 2.55
CA ALA A 79 -7.05 1.94 1.77
C ALA A 79 -7.67 0.82 2.65
N VAL A 80 -8.58 1.18 3.56
CA VAL A 80 -9.24 0.23 4.47
C VAL A 80 -10.52 -0.37 3.89
N ASP A 81 -11.27 0.43 3.13
CA ASP A 81 -12.53 0.07 2.48
C ASP A 81 -12.52 0.50 1.00
N ASP A 82 -13.51 0.07 0.23
CA ASP A 82 -13.52 0.26 -1.22
C ASP A 82 -13.82 1.71 -1.63
N GLU A 83 -14.61 2.45 -0.82
CA GLU A 83 -14.86 3.88 -1.00
C GLU A 83 -13.55 4.67 -0.89
N ARG A 84 -12.77 4.45 0.17
CA ARG A 84 -11.47 5.09 0.34
C ARG A 84 -10.45 4.65 -0.70
N ARG A 85 -10.46 3.38 -1.12
CA ARG A 85 -9.61 2.91 -2.23
C ARG A 85 -9.92 3.68 -3.52
N MET A 86 -11.21 3.84 -3.84
CA MET A 86 -11.63 4.61 -5.00
C MET A 86 -11.30 6.09 -4.88
N LYS A 87 -11.39 6.68 -3.67
CA LYS A 87 -10.95 8.06 -3.46
C LYS A 87 -9.46 8.26 -3.77
N ILE A 88 -8.60 7.30 -3.38
CA ILE A 88 -7.18 7.32 -3.73
C ILE A 88 -6.99 7.26 -5.25
N VAL A 89 -7.77 6.43 -5.94
CA VAL A 89 -7.75 6.32 -7.40
C VAL A 89 -8.17 7.63 -8.07
N GLU A 90 -9.28 8.23 -7.63
CA GLU A 90 -9.81 9.50 -8.14
C GLU A 90 -8.80 10.65 -7.99
N MET A 91 -8.04 10.66 -6.89
CA MET A 91 -6.96 11.63 -6.66
C MET A 91 -5.68 11.32 -7.45
N GLY A 92 -5.68 10.32 -8.34
CA GLY A 92 -4.52 9.94 -9.15
C GLY A 92 -3.48 9.09 -8.44
N GLY A 93 -3.74 8.67 -7.19
CA GLY A 93 -2.79 7.91 -6.37
C GLY A 93 -2.41 6.57 -6.98
N ALA A 94 -3.31 5.91 -7.71
CA ALA A 94 -3.03 4.68 -8.43
C ALA A 94 -1.89 4.85 -9.46
N GLN A 95 -1.97 5.88 -10.31
CA GLN A 95 -0.95 6.16 -11.32
C GLN A 95 0.36 6.60 -10.68
N GLU A 96 0.30 7.44 -9.65
CA GLU A 96 1.50 7.91 -8.94
C GLU A 96 2.24 6.77 -8.22
N LEU A 97 1.53 5.79 -7.67
CA LEU A 97 2.15 4.60 -7.06
C LEU A 97 2.83 3.71 -8.11
N VAL A 98 2.24 3.54 -9.29
CA VAL A 98 2.87 2.82 -10.40
C VAL A 98 4.11 3.57 -10.87
N ASN A 99 4.04 4.89 -11.03
CA ASN A 99 5.18 5.73 -11.39
C ASN A 99 6.29 5.67 -10.33
N MET A 100 5.92 5.66 -9.04
CA MET A 100 6.85 5.51 -7.93
C MET A 100 7.59 4.17 -8.02
N LEU A 101 6.88 3.06 -8.27
CA LEU A 101 7.49 1.73 -8.42
C LEU A 101 8.44 1.69 -9.63
N ALA A 102 8.05 2.28 -10.76
CA ALA A 102 8.85 2.31 -11.97
C ALA A 102 10.18 3.05 -11.80
N ASN A 103 10.18 4.11 -11.00
CA ASN A 103 11.34 4.97 -10.79
C ASN A 103 12.14 4.63 -9.52
N ALA A 104 11.76 3.59 -8.79
CA ALA A 104 12.36 3.25 -7.50
C ALA A 104 13.75 2.62 -7.66
N LYS A 105 14.77 3.28 -7.09
CA LYS A 105 16.17 2.83 -7.10
C LYS A 105 16.50 1.89 -5.94
N ASP A 106 15.85 2.07 -4.80
CA ASP A 106 16.09 1.32 -3.57
C ASP A 106 14.93 0.41 -3.17
N ASP A 107 15.29 -0.67 -2.49
CA ASP A 107 14.40 -1.77 -2.09
C ASP A 107 13.29 -1.31 -1.15
N LYS A 108 13.60 -0.37 -0.24
CA LYS A 108 12.63 0.20 0.71
C LYS A 108 11.53 0.97 0.00
N THR A 109 11.89 1.76 -1.02
CA THR A 109 10.92 2.47 -1.86
C THR A 109 10.05 1.49 -2.66
N ARG A 110 10.65 0.44 -3.23
CA ARG A 110 9.89 -0.62 -3.93
C ARG A 110 8.90 -1.33 -3.00
N LYS A 111 9.32 -1.68 -1.78
CA LYS A 111 8.41 -2.28 -0.78
C LYS A 111 7.20 -1.41 -0.52
N GLU A 112 7.41 -0.13 -0.17
CA GLU A 112 6.27 0.73 0.23
C GLU A 112 5.32 0.97 -0.95
N ALA A 113 5.84 1.07 -2.18
CA ALA A 113 4.99 1.12 -3.37
C ALA A 113 4.19 -0.18 -3.56
N LEU A 114 4.83 -1.35 -3.49
CA LEU A 114 4.16 -2.66 -3.61
C LEU A 114 3.10 -2.87 -2.52
N LYS A 115 3.40 -2.46 -1.29
CA LYS A 115 2.47 -2.53 -0.16
C LYS A 115 1.22 -1.68 -0.39
N ALA A 116 1.39 -0.45 -0.90
CA ALA A 116 0.27 0.43 -1.22
C ALA A 116 -0.57 -0.11 -2.38
N LEU A 117 0.08 -0.58 -3.44
CA LEU A 117 -0.59 -1.25 -4.58
C LEU A 117 -1.38 -2.48 -4.12
N ALA A 118 -0.80 -3.30 -3.24
CA ALA A 118 -1.48 -4.47 -2.67
C ALA A 118 -2.75 -4.06 -1.90
N ALA A 119 -2.68 -2.99 -1.10
CA ALA A 119 -3.83 -2.49 -0.35
C ALA A 119 -4.96 -1.95 -1.27
N LEU A 120 -4.62 -1.33 -2.40
CA LEU A 120 -5.59 -0.89 -3.41
C LEU A 120 -6.22 -2.05 -4.16
N SER A 121 -5.44 -3.09 -4.50
CA SER A 121 -5.91 -4.27 -5.27
C SER A 121 -6.97 -5.13 -4.58
N CYS A 122 -7.30 -4.82 -3.32
CA CYS A 122 -8.38 -5.47 -2.59
C CYS A 122 -9.77 -5.13 -3.16
N SER A 123 -9.97 -3.94 -3.75
CA SER A 123 -11.16 -3.60 -4.55
C SER A 123 -10.92 -4.03 -6.00
N GLU A 124 -11.94 -4.64 -6.61
CA GLU A 124 -11.90 -5.03 -8.02
C GLU A 124 -11.85 -3.81 -8.95
N GLU A 125 -12.60 -2.76 -8.63
CA GLU A 125 -12.60 -1.50 -9.37
C GLU A 125 -11.21 -0.86 -9.33
N ALA A 126 -10.65 -0.69 -8.13
CA ALA A 126 -9.31 -0.12 -7.95
C ALA A 126 -8.23 -0.99 -8.61
N ALA A 127 -8.33 -2.31 -8.53
CA ALA A 127 -7.46 -3.23 -9.27
C ALA A 127 -7.55 -3.03 -10.78
N GLY A 128 -8.76 -2.79 -11.32
CA GLY A 128 -8.95 -2.46 -12.73
C GLY A 128 -8.23 -1.17 -13.15
N PHE A 129 -8.20 -0.14 -12.29
CA PHE A 129 -7.41 1.07 -12.54
C PHE A 129 -5.90 0.79 -12.51
N LEU A 130 -5.42 -0.02 -11.56
CA LEU A 130 -4.02 -0.42 -11.51
C LEU A 130 -3.59 -1.19 -12.76
N HIS A 131 -4.45 -2.09 -13.24
CA HIS A 131 -4.19 -2.83 -14.48
C HIS A 131 -4.08 -1.87 -15.68
N ARG A 132 -5.05 -0.95 -15.84
CA ARG A 132 -5.00 0.08 -16.90
C ARG A 132 -3.79 1.01 -16.80
N ALA A 133 -3.31 1.26 -15.59
CA ALA A 133 -2.09 2.05 -15.33
C ALA A 133 -0.79 1.28 -15.68
N GLY A 134 -0.87 0.02 -16.10
CA GLY A 134 0.30 -0.80 -16.45
C GLY A 134 1.00 -1.43 -15.25
N ALA A 135 0.31 -1.62 -14.12
CA ALA A 135 0.92 -2.16 -12.91
C ALA A 135 1.41 -3.60 -13.09
N VAL A 136 0.69 -4.46 -13.83
CA VAL A 136 1.01 -5.89 -13.98
C VAL A 136 2.39 -6.15 -14.57
N PRO A 137 2.74 -5.64 -15.77
CA PRO A 137 4.07 -5.86 -16.34
C PRO A 137 5.18 -5.30 -15.44
N LEU A 138 4.93 -4.16 -14.80
CA LEU A 138 5.88 -3.50 -13.92
C LEU A 138 6.16 -4.29 -12.64
N ILE A 139 5.11 -4.81 -11.98
CA ILE A 139 5.24 -5.67 -10.79
C ILE A 139 6.03 -6.92 -11.15
N ARG A 140 5.81 -7.48 -12.36
CA ARG A 140 6.53 -8.66 -12.83
C ARG A 140 8.01 -8.40 -13.09
N SER A 141 8.36 -7.23 -13.62
CA SER A 141 9.76 -6.83 -13.88
C SER A 141 10.48 -6.30 -12.64
N THR A 142 9.76 -6.04 -11.54
CA THR A 142 10.36 -5.53 -10.31
C THR A 142 11.31 -6.58 -9.73
N PRO A 143 12.61 -6.25 -9.47
CA PRO A 143 13.57 -7.21 -8.94
C PRO A 143 13.22 -7.60 -7.50
N ASP A 144 13.47 -8.86 -7.16
CA ASP A 144 13.30 -9.34 -5.80
C ASP A 144 14.41 -8.76 -4.91
N SER A 145 14.04 -8.40 -3.68
CA SER A 145 14.95 -7.83 -2.70
C SER A 145 15.36 -8.88 -1.69
N LEU A 146 16.66 -9.03 -1.45
CA LEU A 146 17.19 -9.89 -0.38
C LEU A 146 17.06 -9.25 1.00
N GLU A 147 17.06 -7.91 1.07
CA GLU A 147 16.97 -7.17 2.32
C GLU A 147 15.54 -7.05 2.83
N GLU A 148 14.55 -7.21 1.95
CA GLU A 148 13.17 -6.81 2.21
C GLU A 148 12.18 -7.91 1.79
N ALA A 149 12.17 -9.00 2.54
CA ALA A 149 11.32 -10.18 2.30
C ALA A 149 9.81 -9.86 2.20
N GLU A 150 9.34 -8.78 2.85
CA GLU A 150 7.95 -8.35 2.71
C GLU A 150 7.61 -7.90 1.28
N ALA A 151 8.57 -7.32 0.54
CA ALA A 151 8.35 -6.87 -0.83
C ALA A 151 7.98 -8.03 -1.76
N GLU A 152 8.67 -9.17 -1.63
CA GLU A 152 8.37 -10.39 -2.39
C GLU A 152 6.97 -10.92 -2.07
N LYS A 153 6.58 -10.88 -0.79
CA LYS A 153 5.23 -11.26 -0.35
C LYS A 153 4.17 -10.37 -0.99
N TYR A 154 4.35 -9.04 -0.98
CA TYR A 154 3.41 -8.12 -1.62
C TYR A 154 3.33 -8.33 -3.13
N LYS A 155 4.47 -8.49 -3.80
CA LYS A 155 4.57 -8.78 -5.24
C LYS A 155 3.83 -10.06 -5.60
N SER A 156 4.08 -11.15 -4.88
CA SER A 156 3.44 -12.46 -5.13
C SER A 156 1.92 -12.39 -4.93
N ASN A 157 1.48 -11.74 -3.87
CA ASN A 157 0.05 -11.54 -3.59
C ASN A 157 -0.64 -10.72 -4.68
N LEU A 158 0.00 -9.64 -5.14
CA LEU A 158 -0.50 -8.80 -6.23
C LEU A 158 -0.66 -9.59 -7.52
N LEU A 159 0.36 -10.34 -7.94
CA LEU A 159 0.31 -11.14 -9.16
C LEU A 159 -0.77 -12.24 -9.08
N LYS A 160 -0.92 -12.87 -7.92
CA LYS A 160 -2.00 -13.84 -7.69
C LYS A 160 -3.37 -13.15 -7.82
N ARG A 161 -3.55 -11.97 -7.23
CA ARG A 161 -4.79 -11.21 -7.28
C ARG A 161 -5.16 -10.79 -8.70
N PHE A 162 -4.21 -10.28 -9.48
CA PHE A 162 -4.46 -9.92 -10.88
C PHE A 162 -4.86 -11.13 -11.72
N ARG A 163 -4.24 -12.30 -11.49
CA ARG A 163 -4.64 -13.55 -12.14
C ARG A 163 -6.05 -14.00 -11.77
N GLU A 164 -6.43 -13.90 -10.49
CA GLU A 164 -7.79 -14.21 -10.02
C GLU A 164 -8.85 -13.32 -10.71
N LEU A 165 -8.50 -12.06 -11.00
CA LEU A 165 -9.33 -11.11 -11.71
C LEU A 165 -9.21 -11.20 -13.25
N ARG A 166 -8.41 -12.14 -13.77
CA ARG A 166 -8.15 -12.33 -15.21
C ARG A 166 -7.51 -11.12 -15.91
N TYR A 167 -6.69 -10.39 -15.16
CA TYR A 167 -5.85 -9.29 -15.65
C TYR A 167 -4.44 -9.79 -15.99
N ASP A 168 -4.35 -10.80 -16.86
CA ASP A 168 -3.09 -11.45 -17.25
C ASP A 168 -2.23 -10.60 -18.21
#